data_AF-A0A942YHH7-F1
#
_entry.id   AF-A0A942YHH7-F1
#
_cell.length_a   1.000
_cell.length_b   1.000
_cell.length_c   1.000
_cell.angle_alpha   90.00
_cell.angle_beta   90.00
_cell.angle_gamma   90.00
#
_symmetry.space_group_name_H-M   'P 1'
#
loop_
_entity.id
_entity.type
_entity.pdbx_description
1 polymer ?
#
loop_
_entity_poly.entity_id
_entity_poly.type
_entity_poly.pdbx_seq_one_letter_code
_entity_poly.pdbx_strand_id
1 'polypeptide(L)' 'MEKHIIDDDYYYTKTRDRIGGTIRTDVFKKNGVYKAFSSYWQDKDEEIVGWGESSDDIEAGRLSRKELRKEWREAGR' A
#
# COMPACT_ATOMS: atom_id res chain seq x y z
N MET A 1 4.26 -3.43 12.09
CA MET A 1 4.36 -3.41 10.62
C MET A 1 5.70 -4.03 10.30
N GLU A 2 5.71 -5.11 9.54
CA GLU A 2 6.96 -5.78 9.13
C GLU A 2 7.35 -5.27 7.74
N LYS A 3 8.60 -4.80 7.61
CA LYS A 3 9.16 -4.24 6.37
C LYS A 3 10.05 -5.31 5.74
N HIS A 4 9.73 -5.71 4.52
CA HIS A 4 10.49 -6.68 3.74
C HIS A 4 11.21 -5.94 2.62
N ILE A 5 12.49 -5.70 2.83
CA ILE A 5 13.35 -4.98 1.88
C ILE A 5 13.78 -5.97 0.80
N ILE A 6 13.59 -5.58 -0.47
CA ILE A 6 13.94 -6.40 -1.64
C ILE A 6 15.17 -5.81 -2.32
N ASP A 7 15.20 -4.49 -2.47
CA ASP A 7 16.37 -3.74 -2.93
C ASP A 7 16.41 -2.35 -2.26
N ASP A 8 17.41 -1.53 -2.58
CA ASP A 8 17.62 -0.20 -1.98
C ASP A 8 16.48 0.79 -2.26
N ASP A 9 15.74 0.57 -3.34
CA ASP A 9 14.68 1.44 -3.83
C ASP A 9 13.30 0.78 -3.77
N TYR A 10 13.18 -0.45 -3.27
CA TYR A 10 11.95 -1.21 -3.21
C TYR A 10 11.86 -2.09 -1.97
N TYR A 11 10.75 -1.94 -1.27
CA TYR A 11 10.35 -2.83 -0.20
C TYR A 11 8.84 -2.98 -0.19
N TYR A 12 8.35 -4.01 0.50
CA TYR A 12 6.92 -4.09 0.80
C TYR A 12 6.70 -4.21 2.31
N THR A 13 5.52 -3.79 2.75
CA THR A 13 5.06 -3.99 4.13
C THR A 13 3.77 -4.77 4.14
N LYS A 14 3.55 -5.54 5.21
CA LYS A 14 2.28 -6.19 5.49
C LYS A 14 1.66 -5.60 6.74
N THR A 15 0.37 -5.27 6.66
CA THR A 15 -0.42 -4.75 7.77
C THR A 15 -1.74 -5.47 7.85
N ARG A 16 -2.30 -5.63 9.05
CA ARG A 16 -3.68 -6.08 9.21
C ARG A 16 -4.59 -4.87 9.32
N ASP A 17 -5.70 -4.90 8.58
CA ASP A 17 -6.78 -3.95 8.73
C ASP A 17 -7.74 -4.39 9.84
N ARG A 18 -8.61 -3.48 10.29
CA ARG A 18 -9.56 -3.69 11.41
C ARG A 18 -10.58 -4.80 11.15
N ILE A 19 -10.82 -5.15 9.90
CA ILE A 19 -11.75 -6.22 9.46
C ILE A 19 -11.08 -7.61 9.40
N GLY A 20 -9.79 -7.70 9.74
CA GLY A 20 -9.02 -8.96 9.65
C GLY A 20 -8.32 -9.20 8.31
N GLY A 21 -8.55 -8.36 7.31
CA GLY A 21 -7.86 -8.42 6.01
C GLY A 21 -6.38 -8.03 6.12
N THR A 22 -5.52 -8.72 5.37
CA THR A 22 -4.10 -8.35 5.25
C THR A 22 -3.93 -7.39 4.09
N ILE A 23 -3.35 -6.22 4.32
CA ILE A 23 -2.96 -5.24 3.31
C ILE A 23 -1.46 -5.37 3.05
N ARG A 24 -1.09 -5.51 1.79
CA ARG A 24 0.28 -5.33 1.31
C ARG A 24 0.42 -3.91 0.80
N THR A 25 1.53 -3.27 1.16
CA THR A 25 1.92 -1.98 0.60
C THR A 25 3.31 -2.12 -0.01
N ASP A 26 3.39 -2.09 -1.33
CA ASP A 26 4.64 -2.01 -2.10
C ASP A 26 5.09 -0.56 -2.18
N VAL A 27 6.36 -0.28 -1.90
CA VAL A 27 6.91 1.09 -1.89
C VAL A 27 8.16 1.14 -2.73
N PHE A 28 8.13 2.01 -3.73
CA PHE A 28 9.23 2.29 -4.65
C PHE A 28 9.79 3.68 -4.39
N LYS A 29 11.10 3.82 -4.35
CA LYS A 29 11.81 5.09 -4.26
C LYS A 29 12.38 5.44 -5.63
N LYS A 30 12.14 6.67 -6.09
CA LYS A 30 12.75 7.20 -7.31
C LYS A 30 13.04 8.67 -7.12
N ASN A 31 14.30 9.06 -7.28
CA ASN A 31 14.75 10.46 -7.14
C ASN A 31 14.30 11.14 -5.83
N GLY A 32 14.33 10.40 -4.70
CA GLY A 32 13.93 10.92 -3.38
C GLY A 32 12.42 11.02 -3.16
N VAL A 33 11.60 10.58 -4.12
CA VAL A 33 10.15 10.47 -3.98
C VAL A 33 9.79 9.00 -3.79
N TYR A 34 8.96 8.72 -2.80
CA TYR A 34 8.40 7.41 -2.55
C TYR A 34 7.02 7.31 -3.19
N LYS A 35 6.77 6.21 -3.91
CA LYS A 35 5.49 5.82 -4.47
C LYS A 35 5.07 4.52 -3.81
N ALA A 36 3.92 4.54 -3.15
CA ALA A 36 3.37 3.40 -2.46
C ALA A 36 2.10 2.91 -3.17
N PHE A 37 1.91 1.59 -3.22
CA PHE A 37 0.77 0.91 -3.79
C PHE A 37 0.26 -0.10 -2.77
N SER A 38 -1.01 0.00 -2.38
CA SER A 38 -1.63 -0.84 -1.37
C SER A 38 -2.76 -1.69 -1.96
N SER A 39 -2.77 -2.98 -1.62
CA SER A 39 -3.81 -3.94 -2.02
C SER A 39 -4.07 -4.97 -0.91
N TYR A 40 -5.21 -5.68 -0.95
CA TYR A 40 -5.50 -6.78 -0.02
C TYR A 40 -4.83 -8.08 -0.49
N TRP A 41 -4.07 -8.74 0.40
CA TRP A 41 -3.09 -9.80 0.08
C TRP A 41 -3.67 -11.19 -0.24
N GLN A 42 -4.98 -11.45 -0.10
CA GLN A 42 -5.44 -12.85 -0.07
C GLN A 42 -6.52 -13.28 -1.05
N ASP A 43 -7.39 -12.42 -1.57
CA ASP A 43 -8.59 -12.92 -2.28
C ASP A 43 -9.03 -12.15 -3.53
N LYS A 44 -8.28 -11.12 -3.95
CA LYS A 44 -8.67 -10.27 -5.08
C LYS A 44 -7.42 -9.92 -5.88
N ASP A 45 -7.38 -10.36 -7.13
CA ASP A 45 -6.31 -10.14 -8.12
C ASP A 45 -6.02 -8.64 -8.34
N GLU A 46 -5.43 -7.96 -7.36
CA GLU A 46 -5.00 -6.55 -7.48
C GLU A 46 -6.12 -5.62 -8.02
N GLU A 47 -7.40 -6.02 -7.97
CA GLU A 47 -8.51 -5.33 -8.66
C GLU A 47 -8.68 -3.89 -8.15
N ILE A 48 -8.36 -3.70 -6.88
CA ILE A 48 -8.40 -2.41 -6.22
C ILE A 48 -7.02 -2.16 -5.61
N VAL A 49 -6.32 -1.20 -6.20
CA VAL A 49 -5.05 -0.69 -5.71
C VAL A 49 -5.25 0.76 -5.32
N GLY A 50 -4.93 1.09 -4.07
CA GLY A 50 -4.72 2.48 -3.68
C GLY A 50 -3.26 2.84 -3.86
N TRP A 51 -2.96 4.03 -4.35
CA TRP A 51 -1.63 4.56 -4.53
C TRP A 51 -1.44 5.89 -3.79
N GLY A 52 -0.19 6.25 -3.59
CA GLY A 52 0.15 7.51 -2.93
C GLY A 52 1.62 7.82 -3.11
N GLU A 53 1.94 9.10 -3.16
CA GLU A 53 3.32 9.54 -3.29
C GLU A 53 3.66 10.63 -2.28
N SER A 54 4.90 10.64 -1.82
CA SER A 54 5.42 11.60 -0.86
C SER A 54 6.95 11.57 -0.86
N SER A 55 7.60 12.62 -0.36
CA SER A 55 9.03 12.59 -0.03
C SER A 55 9.36 11.74 1.20
N ASP A 56 8.33 11.26 1.91
CA ASP A 56 8.41 10.39 3.09
C ASP A 56 7.71 9.06 2.82
N ASP A 57 8.38 7.95 3.13
CA ASP A 57 7.94 6.59 2.79
C ASP A 57 6.70 6.17 3.61
N ILE A 58 6.65 6.59 4.88
CA ILE A 58 5.51 6.35 5.78
C ILE A 58 4.27 7.09 5.27
N GLU A 59 4.41 8.34 4.89
CA GLU A 59 3.31 9.16 4.38
C GLU A 59 2.79 8.65 3.03
N ALA A 60 3.66 8.29 2.09
CA ALA A 60 3.25 7.64 0.84
C ALA A 60 2.44 6.37 1.13
N GLY A 61 2.90 5.53 2.06
CA GLY A 61 2.17 4.36 2.52
C GLY A 61 0.81 4.68 3.17
N ARG A 62 0.71 5.79 3.91
CA ARG A 62 -0.56 6.24 4.51
C ARG A 62 -1.56 6.71 3.45
N LEU A 63 -1.09 7.47 2.46
CA LEU A 63 -1.91 7.95 1.34
C LEU A 63 -2.46 6.79 0.50
N SER A 64 -1.60 5.83 0.13
CA SER A 64 -2.03 4.65 -0.64
C SER A 64 -3.11 3.83 0.07
N ARG A 65 -2.98 3.60 1.39
CA ARG A 65 -4.03 2.92 2.17
C ARG A 65 -5.33 3.73 2.28
N LYS A 66 -5.24 5.07 2.31
CA LYS A 66 -6.42 5.94 2.35
C LYS A 66 -7.21 5.84 1.04
N GLU A 67 -6.51 5.85 -0.09
CA GLU A 67 -7.15 5.67 -1.40
C GLU A 67 -7.70 4.25 -1.57
N LEU A 68 -6.97 3.21 -1.18
CA LEU A 68 -7.45 1.82 -1.22
C LEU A 68 -8.81 1.68 -0.52
N ARG A 69 -8.97 2.30 0.66
CA ARG A 69 -10.24 2.31 1.42
C ARG A 69 -11.33 3.17 0.82
N LYS A 70 -11.00 4.13 -0.06
CA LYS A 70 -11.97 4.91 -0.81
C LYS A 70 -12.52 4.03 -1.93
N GLU A 71 -11.64 3.47 -2.76
CA GLU A 71 -12.01 2.58 -3.85
C GLU A 71 -12.78 1.35 -3.35
N TRP A 72 -12.35 0.76 -2.23
CA TRP A 72 -13.04 -0.40 -1.67
C TRP A 72 -14.47 -0.07 -1.18
N ARG A 73 -14.69 1.14 -0.63
CA ARG A 73 -16.03 1.63 -0.28
C ARG A 73 -16.89 1.90 -1.51
N GLU A 74 -16.31 2.48 -2.56
CA GLU A 74 -17.02 2.76 -3.82
C GLU A 74 -17.41 1.48 -4.56
N ALA A 75 -16.59 0.43 -4.45
CA ALA A 75 -16.88 -0.90 -5.00
C ALA A 75 -18.03 -1.65 -4.27
N GLY A 76 -18.60 -1.07 -3.20
CA GLY A 76 -19.69 -1.68 -2.43
C GLY A 76 -19.31 -2.99 -1.74
N ARG A 77 -18.02 -3.20 -1.46
CA ARG A 77 -17.47 -4.43 -0.90
C ARG A 77 -16.98 -4.26 0.55
#